data_AF-A0A7X5VLM4-F1
#
_entry.id   AF-A0A7X5VLM4-F1
#
_cell.length_a   1.000
_cell.length_b   1.000
_cell.length_c   1.000
_cell.angle_alpha   90.00
_cell.angle_beta   90.00
_cell.angle_gamma   90.00
#
_symmetry.space_group_name_H-M   'P 1'
#
loop_
_entity.id
_entity.type
_entity.pdbx_description
1 polymer ?
#
loop_
_entity_poly.entity_id
_entity_poly.type
_entity_poly.pdbx_seq_one_letter_code
_entity_poly.pdbx_strand_id
1 'polypeptide(L)'
;TVPEGSEPLLVDEGQLGRVILDVRMTSFKIVPAPAGTPLRLDVNYDSGSYELKESFEPSGELGWTYRLDFGKRSAFQFFHVDSDNRLELHVPAGTPIALSGELGIGEFELELGG
;
A
#
# COMPACT_ATOMS: atom_id res chain seq x y z
N THR A 1 10.75 17.55 5.52
CA THR A 1 10.13 17.57 4.19
C THR A 1 9.17 16.40 4.16
N VAL A 2 7.87 16.67 4.12
CA VAL A 2 6.85 15.62 3.99
C VAL A 2 7.08 14.98 2.61
N PRO A 3 7.21 13.65 2.50
CA PRO A 3 7.24 13.04 1.17
C PRO A 3 5.93 13.39 0.48
N GLU A 4 6.01 14.08 -0.67
CA GLU A 4 4.85 14.31 -1.53
C GLU A 4 4.16 12.97 -1.73
N GLY A 5 2.87 12.92 -1.34
CA GLY A 5 2.04 11.74 -1.50
C GLY A 5 2.07 11.30 -2.95
N SER A 6 2.22 10.00 -3.13
CA SER A 6 2.31 9.30 -4.40
C SER A 6 1.23 9.81 -5.36
N GLU A 7 1.63 10.14 -6.59
CA GLU A 7 0.71 10.69 -7.59
C GLU A 7 -0.52 9.77 -7.76
N PRO A 8 -1.72 10.33 -7.93
CA PRO A 8 -2.95 9.55 -8.06
C PRO A 8 -2.88 8.60 -9.26
N LEU A 9 -2.96 7.29 -9.01
CA LEU A 9 -2.92 6.26 -10.04
C LEU A 9 -4.34 5.97 -10.53
N LEU A 10 -4.66 6.40 -11.75
CA LEU A 10 -5.94 6.09 -12.37
C LEU A 10 -5.98 4.61 -12.75
N VAL A 11 -7.02 3.91 -12.29
CA VAL A 11 -7.35 2.54 -12.67
C VAL A 11 -8.72 2.54 -13.36
N ASP A 12 -8.84 1.82 -14.48
CA ASP A 12 -10.11 1.74 -15.19
C ASP A 12 -11.12 0.89 -14.42
N GLU A 13 -12.36 1.38 -14.32
CA GLU A 13 -13.45 0.66 -13.65
C GLU A 13 -13.73 -0.69 -14.34
N GLY A 14 -13.86 -1.75 -13.54
CA GLY A 14 -14.14 -3.10 -14.04
C GLY A 14 -12.92 -3.85 -14.59
N GLN A 15 -11.76 -3.21 -14.68
CA GLN A 15 -10.51 -3.90 -14.98
C GLN A 15 -10.00 -4.60 -13.71
N LEU A 16 -9.67 -5.89 -13.82
CA LEU A 16 -9.11 -6.62 -12.68
C LEU A 16 -7.75 -6.01 -12.28
N GLY A 17 -7.54 -5.91 -10.99
CA GLY A 17 -6.33 -5.38 -10.40
C GLY A 17 -5.55 -6.43 -9.63
N ARG A 18 -4.23 -6.27 -9.55
CA ARG A 18 -3.40 -6.99 -8.59
C ARG A 18 -2.71 -6.01 -7.66
N VAL A 19 -2.84 -6.26 -6.37
CA VAL A 19 -2.10 -5.56 -5.32
C VAL A 19 -1.14 -6.56 -4.68
N ILE A 20 0.15 -6.26 -4.75
CA ILE A 20 1.24 -7.06 -4.16
C ILE A 20 1.78 -6.28 -2.95
N LEU A 21 1.66 -6.86 -1.76
CA LEU A 21 1.98 -6.21 -0.49
C LEU A 21 3.07 -7.00 0.25
N ASP A 22 4.27 -6.43 0.31
CA ASP A 22 5.36 -6.93 1.13
C ASP A 22 5.64 -5.92 2.25
N VAL A 23 4.79 -5.97 3.28
CA VAL A 23 4.66 -4.93 4.31
C VAL A 23 5.01 -5.51 5.68
N ARG A 24 6.00 -4.94 6.35
CA ARG A 24 6.49 -5.45 7.65
C ARG A 24 6.59 -4.34 8.68
N MET A 25 6.29 -4.65 9.96
CA MET A 25 6.51 -3.75 11.10
C MET A 25 5.70 -2.44 11.02
N THR A 26 4.41 -2.53 10.71
CA THR A 26 3.47 -1.40 10.59
C THR A 26 2.04 -1.88 10.77
N SER A 27 1.15 -0.97 11.13
CA SER A 27 -0.29 -1.18 10.91
C SER A 27 -0.62 -0.89 9.44
N PHE A 28 -1.35 -1.79 8.79
CA PHE A 28 -1.76 -1.65 7.40
C PHE A 28 -3.26 -1.86 7.25
N LYS A 29 -3.93 -0.92 6.59
CA LYS A 29 -5.36 -0.96 6.32
C LYS A 29 -5.65 -0.83 4.83
N ILE A 30 -6.58 -1.63 4.32
CA ILE A 30 -7.19 -1.43 3.00
C ILE A 30 -8.62 -0.92 3.20
N VAL A 31 -8.94 0.22 2.60
CA VAL A 31 -10.25 0.84 2.65
C VAL A 31 -10.84 1.00 1.25
N PRO A 32 -12.17 0.83 1.09
CA PRO A 32 -12.83 1.15 -0.15
C PRO A 32 -12.90 2.67 -0.34
N ALA A 33 -12.65 3.12 -1.56
CA ALA A 33 -12.84 4.50 -2.00
C ALA A 33 -13.97 4.58 -3.04
N PRO A 34 -14.60 5.74 -3.26
CA PRO A 34 -15.62 5.89 -4.28
C PRO A 34 -15.14 5.44 -5.67
N ALA A 35 -16.06 4.94 -6.49
CA ALA A 35 -15.78 4.62 -7.88
C ALA A 35 -15.25 5.87 -8.62
N GLY A 36 -14.34 5.67 -9.58
CA GLY A 36 -13.65 6.74 -10.29
C GLY A 36 -12.59 7.50 -9.49
N THR A 37 -12.37 7.18 -8.21
CA THR A 37 -11.19 7.68 -7.50
C THR A 37 -9.92 6.94 -7.94
N PRO A 38 -8.75 7.61 -7.92
CA PRO A 38 -7.49 6.93 -8.14
C PRO A 38 -7.14 6.01 -6.96
N LEU A 39 -6.36 4.96 -7.24
CA LEU A 39 -5.67 4.21 -6.20
C LEU A 39 -4.75 5.19 -5.43
N ARG A 40 -4.86 5.21 -4.11
CA ARG A 40 -4.14 6.16 -3.26
C ARG A 40 -3.59 5.46 -2.02
N LEU A 41 -2.34 5.79 -1.69
CA LEU A 41 -1.69 5.33 -0.47
C LEU A 41 -1.48 6.52 0.47
N ASP A 42 -2.11 6.48 1.64
CA ASP A 42 -1.85 7.41 2.74
C ASP A 42 -0.84 6.79 3.69
N VAL A 43 0.24 7.52 3.99
CA VAL A 43 1.38 7.00 4.74
C VAL A 43 1.79 7.93 5.89
N ASN A 44 2.05 7.32 7.05
CA ASN A 44 2.69 7.96 8.18
C ASN A 44 3.77 7.01 8.71
N TYR A 45 5.03 7.34 8.50
CA TYR A 45 6.15 6.52 8.95
C TYR A 45 7.40 7.36 9.19
N ASP A 46 8.34 6.83 9.98
CA ASP A 46 9.66 7.42 10.14
C ASP A 46 10.57 7.06 8.94
N SER A 47 10.74 7.99 7.99
CA SER A 47 11.59 7.81 6.81
C SER A 47 13.11 7.77 7.10
N GLY A 48 13.51 8.07 8.34
CA GLY A 48 14.88 7.84 8.83
C GLY A 48 15.17 6.36 9.10
N SER A 49 14.13 5.58 9.42
CA SER A 49 14.24 4.18 9.88
C SER A 49 13.61 3.18 8.90
N TYR A 50 12.61 3.62 8.13
CA TYR A 50 11.84 2.79 7.21
C TYR A 50 11.95 3.28 5.78
N GLU A 51 11.76 2.35 4.85
CA GLU A 51 11.69 2.58 3.42
C GLU A 51 10.33 2.16 2.90
N LEU A 52 9.81 2.95 1.97
CA LEU A 52 8.62 2.68 1.20
C LEU A 52 9.03 2.65 -0.28
N LYS A 53 8.70 1.57 -0.98
CA LYS A 53 8.85 1.48 -2.44
C LYS A 53 7.50 1.15 -3.04
N GLU A 54 7.16 1.91 -4.07
CA GLU A 54 5.93 1.75 -4.83
C GLU A 54 6.28 1.57 -6.30
N SER A 55 5.55 0.67 -6.96
CA SER A 55 5.57 0.57 -8.42
C SER A 55 4.18 0.27 -8.94
N PHE A 56 3.81 0.96 -10.00
CA PHE A 56 2.54 0.77 -10.69
C PHE A 56 2.78 0.39 -12.15
N GLU A 57 2.17 -0.72 -12.55
CA GLU A 57 2.17 -1.20 -13.92
C GLU A 57 0.73 -1.10 -14.45
N PRO A 58 0.44 -0.15 -15.37
CA PRO A 58 -0.91 0.05 -15.90
C PRO A 58 -1.35 -1.05 -16.90
N SER A 59 -0.47 -2.00 -17.21
CA SER A 59 -0.72 -3.07 -18.16
C SER A 59 -0.04 -4.36 -17.71
N GLY A 60 -0.81 -5.44 -17.54
CA GLY A 60 -0.35 -6.78 -17.21
C GLY A 60 -1.43 -7.82 -17.47
N GLU A 61 -1.16 -9.11 -17.22
CA GLU A 61 -2.12 -10.20 -17.51
C GLU A 61 -3.48 -10.02 -16.84
N LEU A 62 -3.52 -9.39 -15.66
CA LEU A 62 -4.77 -9.13 -14.95
C LEU A 62 -5.33 -7.73 -15.22
N GLY A 63 -4.60 -6.83 -15.86
CA GLY A 63 -4.99 -5.44 -16.06
C GLY A 63 -3.94 -4.49 -15.53
N TRP A 64 -3.99 -4.17 -14.24
CA TRP A 64 -2.98 -3.36 -13.56
C TRP A 64 -2.35 -4.11 -12.39
N THR A 65 -1.10 -3.77 -12.07
CA THR A 65 -0.40 -4.28 -10.89
C THR A 65 0.16 -3.12 -10.08
N TYR A 66 -0.22 -3.05 -8.81
CA TYR A 66 0.38 -2.16 -7.82
C TYR A 66 1.20 -2.99 -6.84
N ARG A 67 2.49 -2.66 -6.67
CA ARG A 67 3.38 -3.30 -5.70
C ARG A 67 3.83 -2.29 -4.66
N LEU A 68 3.75 -2.72 -3.40
CA LEU A 68 4.12 -1.98 -2.22
C LEU A 68 5.10 -2.81 -1.39
N ASP A 69 6.32 -2.29 -1.23
CA ASP A 69 7.32 -2.86 -0.33
C ASP A 69 7.58 -1.86 0.81
N PHE A 70 7.34 -2.29 2.06
CA PHE A 70 7.59 -1.48 3.24
C PHE A 70 8.36 -2.24 4.31
N GLY A 71 9.44 -1.64 4.82
CA GLY A 71 10.22 -2.23 5.91
C GLY A 71 11.39 -1.36 6.36
N LYS A 72 12.20 -1.88 7.29
CA LYS A 72 13.39 -1.17 7.80
C LYS A 72 14.44 -1.00 6.71
N ARG A 73 15.07 0.18 6.66
CA ARG A 73 16.22 0.46 5.76
C ARG A 73 17.45 -0.37 6.10
N SER A 74 17.66 -0.68 7.39
CA SER A 74 18.83 -1.41 7.86
C SER A 74 18.52 -2.29 9.06
N ALA A 75 19.09 -3.51 9.06
CA ALA A 75 19.06 -4.41 10.22
C ALA A 75 19.93 -3.93 11.40
N PHE A 76 20.81 -2.94 11.18
CA PHE A 76 21.75 -2.44 12.18
C PHE A 76 21.25 -1.21 12.97
N GLN A 77 20.10 -0.63 12.59
CA GLN A 77 19.48 0.46 13.35
C GLN A 77 18.69 -0.12 14.53
N PHE A 78 19.39 -0.31 15.66
CA PHE A 78 18.84 -0.79 16.93
C PHE A 78 18.35 0.32 17.89
N PHE A 79 18.45 1.59 17.50
CA PHE A 79 18.15 2.70 18.38
C PHE A 79 16.74 3.25 18.08
N HIS A 80 15.82 2.97 19.00
CA HIS A 80 14.39 3.32 19.04
C HIS A 80 13.51 2.62 17.99
N VAL A 81 12.75 1.62 18.46
CA VAL A 81 11.70 0.92 17.72
C VAL A 81 10.39 1.21 18.45
N ASP A 82 9.85 2.40 18.25
CA ASP A 82 8.48 2.71 18.68
C ASP A 82 7.94 3.85 17.80
N SER A 83 7.83 3.57 16.50
CA SER A 83 7.19 4.46 15.54
C SER A 83 5.82 3.88 15.19
N ASP A 84 4.76 4.68 15.41
CA ASP A 84 3.39 4.41 14.93
C ASP A 84 3.39 4.51 13.40
N ASN A 85 3.96 3.49 12.76
CA ASN A 85 3.94 3.34 11.32
C ASN A 85 2.54 2.91 10.90
N ARG A 86 1.97 3.66 9.97
CA ARG A 86 0.63 3.45 9.45
C ARG A 86 0.62 3.63 7.95
N LEU A 87 0.02 2.66 7.28
CA LEU A 87 -0.22 2.67 5.85
C LEU A 87 -1.72 2.41 5.61
N GLU A 88 -2.35 3.23 4.80
CA GLU A 88 -3.75 3.09 4.40
C GLU A 88 -3.86 3.12 2.88
N LEU A 89 -4.28 1.99 2.29
CA LEU A 89 -4.48 1.86 0.85
C LEU A 89 -5.96 2.03 0.51
N HIS A 90 -6.27 3.09 -0.21
CA HIS A 90 -7.58 3.39 -0.75
C HIS A 90 -7.75 2.73 -2.11
N VAL A 91 -8.64 1.74 -2.18
CA VAL A 91 -8.94 1.00 -3.42
C VAL A 91 -10.29 1.43 -3.98
N PRO A 92 -10.38 1.80 -5.27
CA PRO A 92 -11.66 2.20 -5.88
C PRO A 92 -12.68 1.07 -5.84
N ALA A 93 -13.89 1.39 -5.38
CA ALA A 93 -15.00 0.45 -5.33
C ALA A 93 -15.42 0.02 -6.75
N GLY A 94 -15.88 -1.23 -6.89
CA GLY A 94 -16.30 -1.78 -8.18
C GLY A 94 -15.16 -2.33 -9.04
N THR A 95 -13.90 -2.18 -8.60
CA THR A 95 -12.72 -2.76 -9.24
C THR A 95 -12.38 -4.09 -8.56
N PRO A 96 -12.53 -5.25 -9.23
CA PRO A 96 -12.09 -6.52 -8.67
C PRO A 96 -10.58 -6.48 -8.40
N ILE A 97 -10.15 -6.88 -7.21
CA ILE A 97 -8.73 -6.93 -6.86
C ILE A 97 -8.30 -8.33 -6.39
N ALA A 98 -7.10 -8.72 -6.80
CA ALA A 98 -6.37 -9.85 -6.25
C ALA A 98 -5.28 -9.32 -5.30
N LEU A 99 -5.26 -9.81 -4.06
CA LEU A 99 -4.25 -9.49 -3.05
C LEU A 99 -3.23 -10.62 -2.93
N SER A 100 -1.94 -10.28 -2.84
CA SER A 100 -0.84 -11.25 -2.65
C SER A 100 0.35 -10.59 -1.95
N GLY A 101 1.25 -11.37 -1.36
CA GLY A 101 2.50 -10.89 -0.74
C GLY A 101 2.66 -11.32 0.72
N GLU A 102 3.70 -10.84 1.37
CA GLU A 102 4.03 -11.13 2.77
C GLU A 102 3.65 -9.98 3.72
N LEU A 103 2.79 -10.29 4.70
CA LEU A 103 2.52 -9.41 5.83
C LEU A 103 3.38 -9.83 7.03
N GLY A 104 4.26 -8.94 7.46
CA GLY A 104 5.11 -9.13 8.63
C GLY A 104 4.38 -8.89 9.95
N ILE A 105 5.17 -8.75 11.02
CA ILE A 105 4.64 -8.45 12.37
C ILE A 105 3.97 -7.07 12.35
N GLY A 106 2.68 -6.99 12.70
CA GLY A 106 1.86 -5.78 12.69
C GLY A 106 0.36 -6.09 12.75
N GLU A 107 -0.47 -5.05 12.76
CA GLU A 107 -1.93 -5.18 12.63
C GLU A 107 -2.31 -5.04 11.15
N PHE A 108 -3.18 -5.93 10.67
CA PHE A 108 -3.71 -5.91 9.31
C PHE A 108 -5.23 -5.90 9.32
N GLU A 109 -5.82 -4.91 8.66
CA GLU A 109 -7.26 -4.77 8.50
C GLU A 109 -7.62 -4.66 7.01
N LEU A 110 -8.61 -5.44 6.58
CA LEU A 110 -9.07 -5.49 5.20
C LEU A 110 -10.58 -5.25 5.16
N GLU A 111 -10.99 -4.11 4.62
CA GLU A 111 -12.38 -3.79 4.34
C GLU A 111 -12.60 -3.78 2.82
N LEU A 112 -13.11 -4.89 2.29
CA LEU A 112 -13.57 -4.95 0.91
C LEU A 112 -15.08 -4.80 0.94
N GLY A 113 -15.56 -3.61 0.55
CA GLY A 113 -17.00 -3.30 0.51
C GLY A 113 -17.77 -4.40 -0.22
N GLY A 114 -18.86 -4.86 0.41
CA GLY A 114 -19.77 -5.87 -0.13
C GLY A 114 -20.77 -5.32 -1.13
#